data_AF-A0A925JNY8-F1
#
_entry.id   AF-A0A925JNY8-F1
#
_cell.length_a   1.000
_cell.length_b   1.000
_cell.length_c   1.000
_cell.angle_alpha   90.00
_cell.angle_beta   90.00
_cell.angle_gamma   90.00
#
_symmetry.space_group_name_H-M   'P 1'
#
loop_
_entity.id
_entity.type
_entity.pdbx_description
1 polymer ?
#
loop_
_entity_poly.entity_id
_entity_poly.type
_entity_poly.pdbx_seq_one_letter_code
_entity_poly.pdbx_strand_id
1 'polypeptide(L)'
;MNFSRPLKASRLVGCLFFLLPAFLWAAPRSFAQTDTFPEWTADQLAAAHTAKGVAYLSEEEQRVIALTNLARTDGDRFARTYLAAYLREKKLPLSGYVRSLVTDLKKVKGLPMFQPNEKLGQSAAYHANETGKKGVTGHNSTDGTNFGERILRFLKPADGYRLAENCYYGSNQAMDVVIRLLIDEKVPDLGHRHNLLNPQLNLMGVAIRPHQSVYRHTCVQDFATLE
;
A
#
# COMPACT_ATOMS: atom_id res chain seq x y z
N MET A 1 -52.15 -54.82 60.01
CA MET A 1 -52.74 -53.83 59.07
C MET A 1 -51.83 -53.76 57.86
N ASN A 2 -52.35 -54.17 56.69
CA ASN A 2 -51.77 -53.83 55.38
C ASN A 2 -51.69 -52.30 55.23
N PHE A 3 -50.70 -51.77 54.53
CA PHE A 3 -50.90 -51.08 53.26
C PHE A 3 -49.56 -50.65 52.65
N SER A 4 -49.23 -51.32 51.56
CA SER A 4 -48.25 -50.95 50.53
C SER A 4 -48.69 -49.70 49.77
N ARG A 5 -47.73 -48.83 49.36
CA ARG A 5 -47.79 -47.90 48.21
C ARG A 5 -46.46 -47.11 48.04
N PRO A 6 -46.15 -46.53 46.86
CA PRO A 6 -45.23 -47.15 45.90
C PRO A 6 -44.01 -46.29 45.50
N LEU A 7 -43.07 -46.93 44.79
CA LEU A 7 -41.93 -46.32 44.08
C LEU A 7 -42.39 -45.24 43.08
N LYS A 8 -41.75 -44.07 43.11
CA LYS A 8 -41.79 -43.08 42.03
C LYS A 8 -40.53 -43.20 41.17
N ALA A 9 -40.73 -43.48 39.89
CA ALA A 9 -39.71 -43.48 38.85
C ALA A 9 -39.11 -42.09 38.67
N SER A 10 -37.77 -42.00 38.72
CA SER A 10 -37.02 -40.81 38.27
C SER A 10 -36.74 -40.96 36.78
N ARG A 11 -37.16 -39.98 35.98
CA ARG A 11 -36.91 -39.92 34.53
C ARG A 11 -35.46 -39.52 34.29
N LEU A 12 -34.67 -40.37 33.64
CA LEU A 12 -33.41 -39.97 33.02
C LEU A 12 -33.69 -38.95 31.90
N VAL A 13 -33.16 -37.74 32.04
CA VAL A 13 -33.06 -36.77 30.95
C VAL A 13 -31.76 -37.07 30.21
N GLY A 14 -31.85 -37.66 29.02
CA GLY A 14 -30.72 -37.82 28.12
C GLY A 14 -30.33 -36.48 27.51
N CYS A 15 -29.14 -35.97 27.83
CA CYS A 15 -28.53 -34.85 27.12
C CYS A 15 -28.05 -35.32 25.74
N LEU A 16 -28.83 -35.04 24.69
CA LEU A 16 -28.37 -35.15 23.31
C LEU A 16 -27.38 -34.00 23.05
N PHE A 17 -26.08 -34.31 23.00
CA PHE A 17 -25.07 -33.38 22.50
C PHE A 17 -25.21 -33.29 20.98
N PHE A 18 -25.89 -32.25 20.48
CA PHE A 18 -25.81 -31.87 19.07
C PHE A 18 -24.41 -31.31 18.81
N LEU A 19 -23.55 -32.11 18.18
CA LEU A 19 -22.31 -31.64 17.55
C LEU A 19 -22.70 -30.74 16.37
N LEU A 20 -22.77 -29.43 16.62
CA LEU A 20 -22.82 -28.44 15.56
C LEU A 20 -21.52 -28.52 14.74
N PRO A 21 -21.58 -28.67 13.42
CA PRO A 21 -20.38 -28.62 12.60
C PRO A 21 -19.79 -27.21 12.74
N ALA A 22 -18.56 -27.13 13.25
CA ALA A 22 -17.77 -25.91 13.26
C ALA A 22 -17.48 -25.52 11.81
N PHE A 23 -18.39 -24.75 11.21
CA PHE A 23 -18.08 -23.94 10.05
C PHE A 23 -17.02 -22.93 10.50
N LEU A 24 -15.76 -23.25 10.20
CA LEU A 24 -14.65 -22.29 10.26
C LEU A 24 -15.00 -21.16 9.30
N TRP A 25 -15.63 -20.11 9.82
CA TRP A 25 -15.78 -18.85 9.12
C TRP A 25 -14.38 -18.27 8.99
N ALA A 26 -13.70 -18.55 7.88
CA ALA A 26 -12.48 -17.84 7.53
C ALA A 26 -12.87 -16.36 7.37
N ALA A 27 -12.50 -15.53 8.34
CA ALA A 27 -12.62 -14.09 8.21
C ALA A 27 -11.93 -13.65 6.89
N PRO A 28 -12.47 -12.66 6.17
CA PRO A 28 -11.78 -12.13 5.00
C PRO A 28 -10.38 -11.71 5.44
N ARG A 29 -9.35 -12.28 4.80
CA ARG A 29 -7.96 -11.87 5.00
C ARG A 29 -7.89 -10.38 4.70
N SER A 30 -7.69 -9.55 5.72
CA SER A 30 -7.24 -8.18 5.53
C SER A 30 -5.78 -8.22 5.09
N PHE A 31 -5.34 -7.27 4.25
CA PHE A 31 -3.93 -6.97 3.89
C PHE A 31 -2.98 -6.68 5.09
N ALA A 32 -3.37 -7.03 6.31
CA ALA A 32 -2.54 -7.01 7.50
C ALA A 32 -1.77 -8.33 7.61
N GLN A 33 -0.44 -8.20 7.52
CA GLN A 33 0.60 -9.21 7.70
C GLN A 33 0.84 -10.21 6.54
N THR A 34 1.90 -9.89 5.80
CA THR A 34 2.62 -10.71 4.81
C THR A 34 1.77 -11.25 3.66
N ASP A 35 1.43 -10.38 2.72
CA ASP A 35 0.87 -10.76 1.42
C ASP A 35 1.94 -11.42 0.55
N THR A 36 2.33 -12.64 0.92
CA THR A 36 3.25 -13.45 0.13
C THR A 36 2.44 -14.37 -0.75
N PHE A 37 2.65 -14.29 -2.05
CA PHE A 37 2.04 -15.18 -3.02
C PHE A 37 3.06 -16.25 -3.43
N PRO A 38 2.66 -17.51 -3.64
CA PRO A 38 3.58 -18.60 -3.99
C PRO A 38 4.36 -18.35 -5.28
N GLU A 39 3.89 -17.45 -6.14
CA GLU A 39 4.56 -17.00 -7.35
C GLU A 39 5.83 -16.18 -7.07
N TRP A 40 6.05 -15.70 -5.85
CA TRP A 40 7.25 -14.93 -5.46
C TRP A 40 8.13 -15.73 -4.51
N THR A 41 9.42 -15.85 -4.83
CA THR A 41 10.37 -16.51 -3.93
C THR A 41 10.72 -15.60 -2.74
N ALA A 42 11.19 -16.20 -1.65
CA ALA A 42 11.66 -15.45 -0.48
C ALA A 42 12.76 -14.44 -0.85
N ASP A 43 13.68 -14.82 -1.74
CA ASP A 43 14.77 -13.95 -2.20
C ASP A 43 14.25 -12.77 -3.02
N GLN A 44 13.25 -12.98 -3.89
CA GLN A 44 12.63 -11.90 -4.67
C GLN A 44 11.91 -10.90 -3.76
N LEU A 45 11.17 -11.42 -2.77
CA LEU A 45 10.52 -10.58 -1.77
C LEU A 45 11.59 -9.80 -0.98
N ALA A 46 12.62 -10.47 -0.46
CA ALA A 46 13.70 -9.82 0.28
C ALA A 46 14.41 -8.74 -0.54
N ALA A 47 14.68 -8.98 -1.83
CA ALA A 47 15.31 -8.03 -2.74
C ALA A 47 14.46 -6.76 -2.95
N ALA A 48 13.14 -6.89 -3.05
CA ALA A 48 12.23 -5.75 -3.21
C ALA A 48 12.19 -4.84 -1.97
N HIS A 49 12.46 -5.39 -0.78
CA HIS A 49 12.48 -4.71 0.51
C HIS A 49 13.78 -3.89 0.74
N THR A 50 14.14 -3.03 -0.21
CA THR A 50 15.33 -2.15 -0.14
C THR A 50 15.32 -1.20 1.05
N ALA A 51 14.15 -0.89 1.60
CA ALA A 51 13.97 -0.04 2.77
C ALA A 51 13.89 -0.78 4.12
N LYS A 52 14.11 -2.10 4.15
CA LYS A 52 13.97 -2.90 5.37
C LYS A 52 14.91 -2.41 6.48
N GLY A 53 14.34 -2.05 7.61
CA GLY A 53 15.10 -1.62 8.80
C GLY A 53 15.62 -0.17 8.71
N VAL A 54 15.19 0.60 7.72
CA VAL A 54 15.51 2.03 7.63
C VAL A 54 14.76 2.79 8.73
N ALA A 55 15.52 3.34 9.68
CA ALA A 55 14.98 3.87 10.94
C ALA A 55 14.07 5.11 10.80
N TYR A 56 14.22 5.90 9.72
CA TYR A 56 13.40 7.09 9.49
C TYR A 56 12.06 6.79 8.78
N LEU A 57 11.81 5.54 8.40
CA LEU A 57 10.57 5.09 7.76
C LEU A 57 9.80 4.15 8.68
N SER A 58 8.49 4.39 8.82
CA SER A 58 7.55 3.44 9.40
C SER A 58 7.43 2.17 8.55
N GLU A 59 6.87 1.11 9.12
CA GLU A 59 6.68 -0.16 8.41
C GLU A 59 5.85 0.01 7.14
N GLU A 60 4.78 0.81 7.16
CA GLU A 60 3.96 1.08 5.97
C GLU A 60 4.72 1.89 4.92
N GLU A 61 5.55 2.86 5.31
CA GLU A 61 6.39 3.61 4.37
C GLU A 61 7.46 2.71 3.72
N GLN A 62 8.05 1.78 4.48
CA GLN A 62 8.95 0.75 3.93
C GLN A 62 8.19 -0.18 2.97
N ARG A 63 6.95 -0.57 3.30
CA ARG A 63 6.10 -1.41 2.43
C ARG A 63 5.69 -0.69 1.14
N VAL A 64 5.49 0.63 1.15
CA VAL A 64 5.21 1.41 -0.08
C VAL A 64 6.35 1.24 -1.09
N ILE A 65 7.60 1.37 -0.64
CA ILE A 65 8.79 1.18 -1.48
C ILE A 65 8.85 -0.28 -1.97
N ALA A 66 8.67 -1.25 -1.07
CA ALA A 66 8.73 -2.67 -1.42
C ALA A 66 7.68 -3.10 -2.44
N LEU A 67 6.42 -2.69 -2.27
CA LEU A 67 5.34 -3.00 -3.21
C LEU A 67 5.56 -2.37 -4.59
N THR A 68 6.09 -1.15 -4.60
CA THR A 68 6.45 -0.47 -5.85
C THR A 68 7.60 -1.20 -6.54
N ASN A 69 8.60 -1.67 -5.79
CA ASN A 69 9.70 -2.47 -6.33
C ASN A 69 9.23 -3.79 -6.92
N LEU A 70 8.29 -4.49 -6.28
CA LEU A 70 7.69 -5.71 -6.86
C LEU A 70 7.01 -5.42 -8.20
N ALA A 71 6.24 -4.34 -8.30
CA ALA A 71 5.62 -3.92 -9.55
C ALA A 71 6.66 -3.57 -10.64
N ARG A 72 7.80 -2.98 -10.26
CA ARG A 72 8.91 -2.61 -11.15
C ARG A 72 9.74 -3.81 -11.63
N THR A 73 9.94 -4.81 -10.78
CA THR A 73 10.75 -5.99 -11.12
C THR A 73 10.00 -6.95 -12.05
N ASP A 74 8.74 -7.25 -11.78
CA ASP A 74 7.92 -8.15 -12.61
C ASP A 74 6.46 -7.70 -12.58
N GLY A 75 6.10 -6.80 -13.51
CA GLY A 75 4.78 -6.18 -13.52
C GLY A 75 3.67 -7.17 -13.84
N ASP A 76 3.88 -8.12 -14.76
CA ASP A 76 2.88 -9.16 -15.06
C ASP A 76 2.59 -10.03 -13.83
N ARG A 77 3.63 -10.44 -13.10
CA ARG A 77 3.47 -11.19 -11.85
C ARG A 77 2.77 -10.34 -10.78
N PHE A 78 3.14 -9.07 -10.64
CA PHE A 78 2.46 -8.15 -9.72
C PHE A 78 0.97 -8.01 -10.05
N ALA A 79 0.63 -7.94 -11.34
CA ALA A 79 -0.76 -7.86 -11.80
C ALA A 79 -1.56 -9.12 -11.43
N ARG A 80 -0.99 -10.31 -11.62
CA ARG A 80 -1.65 -11.60 -11.34
C ARG A 80 -1.73 -11.93 -9.85
N THR A 81 -0.88 -11.33 -9.02
CA THR A 81 -0.82 -11.57 -7.58
C THR A 81 -1.46 -10.43 -6.79
N TYR A 82 -0.69 -9.37 -6.50
CA TYR A 82 -1.09 -8.24 -5.66
C TYR A 82 -2.31 -7.49 -6.21
N LEU A 83 -2.28 -7.07 -7.48
CA LEU A 83 -3.39 -6.31 -8.06
C LEU A 83 -4.68 -7.14 -8.10
N ALA A 84 -4.61 -8.39 -8.60
CA ALA A 84 -5.77 -9.28 -8.65
C ALA A 84 -6.38 -9.54 -7.28
N ALA A 85 -5.55 -9.78 -6.26
CA ALA A 85 -6.01 -9.96 -4.88
C ALA A 85 -6.69 -8.69 -4.35
N TYR A 86 -6.09 -7.53 -4.59
CA TYR A 86 -6.62 -6.24 -4.15
C TYR A 86 -7.98 -5.92 -4.77
N LEU A 87 -8.11 -6.09 -6.09
CA LEU A 87 -9.38 -5.85 -6.80
C LEU A 87 -10.49 -6.75 -6.26
N ARG A 88 -10.18 -8.01 -5.97
CA ARG A 88 -11.13 -8.98 -5.39
C ARG A 88 -11.55 -8.58 -3.97
N GLU A 89 -10.59 -8.28 -3.09
CA GLU A 89 -10.87 -7.93 -1.70
C GLU A 89 -11.67 -6.64 -1.59
N LYS A 90 -11.24 -5.59 -2.32
CA LYS A 90 -11.90 -4.29 -2.31
C LYS A 90 -13.14 -4.23 -3.20
N LYS A 91 -13.47 -5.33 -3.89
CA LYS A 91 -14.59 -5.46 -4.84
C LYS A 91 -14.61 -4.33 -5.88
N LEU A 92 -13.42 -3.96 -6.37
CA LEU A 92 -13.29 -2.87 -7.33
C LEU A 92 -13.72 -3.34 -8.73
N PRO A 93 -14.44 -2.50 -9.49
CA PRO A 93 -14.80 -2.83 -10.86
C PRO A 93 -13.56 -2.86 -11.76
N LEU A 94 -13.63 -3.65 -12.82
CA LEU A 94 -12.65 -3.59 -13.90
C LEU A 94 -12.92 -2.34 -14.74
N SER A 95 -12.50 -1.17 -14.28
CA SER A 95 -12.64 0.09 -15.02
C SER A 95 -11.65 0.17 -16.20
N GLY A 96 -11.79 1.21 -17.03
CA GLY A 96 -10.82 1.48 -18.11
C GLY A 96 -9.40 1.66 -17.57
N TYR A 97 -9.27 2.32 -16.41
CA TYR A 97 -8.00 2.55 -15.71
C TYR A 97 -7.36 1.25 -15.21
N VAL A 98 -8.17 0.32 -14.68
CA VAL A 98 -7.69 -1.00 -14.26
C VAL A 98 -7.20 -1.82 -15.46
N ARG A 99 -7.96 -1.83 -16.55
CA ARG A 99 -7.55 -2.54 -17.79
C ARG A 99 -6.29 -1.96 -18.42
N SER A 100 -6.15 -0.62 -18.42
CA SER A 100 -4.92 0.01 -18.91
C SER A 100 -3.74 -0.31 -18.01
N LEU A 101 -3.91 -0.31 -16.68
CA LEU A 101 -2.84 -0.70 -15.75
C LEU A 101 -2.35 -2.12 -16.00
N VAL A 102 -3.26 -3.09 -16.16
CA VAL A 102 -2.88 -4.48 -16.48
C VAL A 102 -2.09 -4.55 -17.79
N THR A 103 -2.44 -3.71 -18.78
CA THR A 103 -1.73 -3.65 -20.06
C THR A 103 -0.33 -3.06 -19.92
N ASP A 104 -0.16 -2.05 -19.08
CA ASP A 104 1.15 -1.43 -18.82
C ASP A 104 2.04 -2.35 -17.99
N LEU A 105 1.52 -2.95 -16.93
CA LEU A 105 2.26 -3.88 -16.07
C LEU A 105 2.81 -5.09 -16.85
N LYS A 106 2.08 -5.59 -17.85
CA LYS A 106 2.58 -6.67 -18.73
C LYS A 106 3.87 -6.31 -19.48
N LYS A 107 4.15 -5.02 -19.68
CA LYS A 107 5.34 -4.52 -20.37
C LYS A 107 6.50 -4.24 -19.40
N VAL A 108 6.23 -4.18 -18.10
CA VAL A 108 7.21 -3.84 -17.06
C VAL A 108 8.00 -5.09 -16.66
N LYS A 109 9.32 -5.06 -16.89
CA LYS A 109 10.22 -6.16 -16.56
C LYS A 109 11.60 -5.62 -16.18
N GLY A 110 12.03 -5.90 -14.96
CA GLY A 110 13.38 -5.59 -14.49
C GLY A 110 13.71 -4.11 -14.42
N LEU A 111 12.76 -3.23 -14.11
CA LEU A 111 13.08 -1.83 -13.86
C LEU A 111 13.94 -1.69 -12.60
N PRO A 112 14.85 -0.68 -12.53
CA PRO A 112 15.67 -0.45 -11.35
C PRO A 112 14.81 -0.29 -10.10
N MET A 113 15.14 -1.00 -9.02
CA MET A 113 14.42 -0.86 -7.76
C MET A 113 14.73 0.50 -7.12
N PHE A 114 13.70 1.12 -6.55
CA PHE A 114 13.86 2.32 -5.74
C PHE A 114 14.67 2.01 -4.50
N GLN A 115 15.69 2.83 -4.27
CA GLN A 115 16.43 2.90 -3.01
C GLN A 115 15.82 3.98 -2.12
N PRO A 116 15.65 3.71 -0.82
CA PRO A 116 15.18 4.73 0.12
C PRO A 116 16.20 5.88 0.19
N ASN A 117 15.73 7.12 0.12
CA ASN A 117 16.59 8.29 0.30
C ASN A 117 16.06 9.18 1.44
N GLU A 118 16.92 9.45 2.42
CA GLU A 118 16.52 10.18 3.64
C GLU A 118 16.14 11.62 3.34
N LYS A 119 16.83 12.29 2.42
CA LYS A 119 16.55 13.69 2.05
C LYS A 119 15.24 13.84 1.31
N LEU A 120 14.93 12.92 0.39
CA LEU A 120 13.59 12.84 -0.20
C LEU A 120 12.54 12.53 0.87
N GLY A 121 12.82 11.64 1.82
CA GLY A 121 11.92 11.35 2.94
C GLY A 121 11.65 12.58 3.81
N GLN A 122 12.67 13.41 4.05
CA GLN A 122 12.54 14.68 4.77
C GLN A 122 11.68 15.70 3.99
N SER A 123 11.87 15.80 2.67
CA SER A 123 11.02 16.63 1.79
C SER A 123 9.55 16.18 1.81
N ALA A 124 9.31 14.88 1.62
CA ALA A 124 7.97 14.29 1.64
C ALA A 124 7.30 14.51 3.00
N ALA A 125 8.04 14.30 4.10
CA ALA A 125 7.52 14.50 5.45
C ALA A 125 7.20 15.96 5.75
N TYR A 126 8.03 16.90 5.28
CA TYR A 126 7.75 18.32 5.38
C TYR A 126 6.41 18.66 4.69
N HIS A 127 6.24 18.24 3.44
CA HIS A 127 5.02 18.52 2.68
C HIS A 127 3.78 17.86 3.29
N ALA A 128 3.88 16.57 3.63
CA ALA A 128 2.79 15.79 4.21
C ALA A 128 2.33 16.35 5.56
N ASN A 129 3.26 16.81 6.41
CA ASN A 129 2.93 17.41 7.70
C ASN A 129 2.22 18.75 7.54
N GLU A 130 2.73 19.63 6.68
CA GLU A 130 2.19 20.99 6.52
C GLU A 130 0.82 20.97 5.84
N THR A 131 0.69 20.26 4.73
CA THR A 131 -0.59 20.11 4.03
C THR A 131 -1.60 19.30 4.84
N GLY A 132 -1.11 18.27 5.55
CA GLY A 132 -1.91 17.45 6.45
C GLY A 132 -2.54 18.26 7.59
N LYS A 133 -1.76 19.10 8.27
CA LYS A 133 -2.28 19.99 9.33
C LYS A 133 -3.29 21.01 8.80
N LYS A 134 -3.10 21.53 7.59
CA LYS A 134 -4.03 22.52 7.00
C LYS A 134 -5.22 21.87 6.29
N GLY A 135 -5.25 20.55 6.14
CA GLY A 135 -6.31 19.85 5.42
C GLY A 135 -6.34 20.15 3.92
N VAL A 136 -5.24 20.62 3.33
CA VAL A 136 -5.15 21.02 1.90
C VAL A 136 -4.51 19.92 1.06
N THR A 137 -4.80 19.93 -0.24
CA THR A 137 -4.25 18.96 -1.22
C THR A 137 -3.47 19.68 -2.31
N GLY A 138 -2.52 18.99 -2.93
CA GLY A 138 -1.78 19.44 -4.11
C GLY A 138 -0.27 19.32 -3.93
N HIS A 139 0.48 19.71 -4.96
CA HIS A 139 1.94 19.57 -5.02
C HIS A 139 2.69 20.77 -4.43
N ASN A 140 2.02 21.92 -4.32
CA ASN A 140 2.61 23.12 -3.74
C ASN A 140 2.56 23.06 -2.22
N SER A 141 3.69 23.34 -1.59
CA SER A 141 3.81 23.59 -0.15
C SER A 141 2.82 24.68 0.28
N THR A 142 2.53 24.75 1.58
CA THR A 142 1.56 25.72 2.09
C THR A 142 2.02 27.20 2.01
N ASP A 143 3.30 27.43 1.70
CA ASP A 143 3.90 28.73 1.38
C ASP A 143 3.92 29.04 -0.14
N GLY A 144 3.36 28.15 -0.98
CA GLY A 144 3.33 28.28 -2.43
C GLY A 144 4.53 27.66 -3.16
N THR A 145 5.57 27.20 -2.45
CA THR A 145 6.75 26.55 -3.06
C THR A 145 6.33 25.29 -3.84
N ASN A 146 6.72 25.16 -5.11
CA ASN A 146 6.44 23.95 -5.88
C ASN A 146 7.31 22.75 -5.41
N PHE A 147 6.90 21.53 -5.76
CA PHE A 147 7.56 20.33 -5.25
C PHE A 147 9.04 20.23 -5.63
N GLY A 148 9.42 20.63 -6.85
CA GLY A 148 10.81 20.57 -7.32
C GLY A 148 11.71 21.47 -6.50
N GLU A 149 11.30 22.72 -6.29
CA GLU A 149 12.01 23.66 -5.42
C GLU A 149 12.10 23.15 -3.97
N ARG A 150 11.02 22.56 -3.45
CA ARG A 150 11.01 21.96 -2.11
C ARG A 150 12.04 20.84 -2.01
N ILE A 151 12.03 19.87 -2.93
CA ILE A 151 12.94 18.72 -2.93
C ILE A 151 14.40 19.18 -2.99
N LEU A 152 14.73 20.16 -3.84
CA LEU A 152 16.09 20.67 -4.00
C LEU A 152 16.63 21.37 -2.75
N ARG A 153 15.77 21.90 -1.85
CA ARG A 153 16.21 22.38 -0.53
C ARG A 153 16.80 21.26 0.32
N PHE A 154 16.39 20.01 0.12
CA PHE A 154 16.86 18.84 0.89
C PHE A 154 17.99 18.08 0.22
N LEU A 155 17.97 17.89 -1.11
CA LEU A 155 18.95 17.05 -1.82
C LEU A 155 20.34 17.70 -2.02
N LYS A 156 20.47 19.01 -1.74
CA LYS A 156 21.54 19.90 -2.26
C LYS A 156 21.43 20.03 -3.80
N PRO A 157 21.59 21.23 -4.36
CA PRO A 157 21.61 21.39 -5.81
C PRO A 157 22.82 20.64 -6.39
N ALA A 158 22.58 19.54 -7.08
CA ALA A 158 23.51 18.99 -8.06
C ALA A 158 22.84 19.12 -9.44
N ASP A 159 23.64 19.42 -10.45
CA ASP A 159 23.13 19.53 -11.81
C ASP A 159 22.60 18.16 -12.28
N GLY A 160 21.35 18.13 -12.77
CA GLY A 160 20.85 16.98 -13.54
C GLY A 160 19.84 16.05 -12.86
N TYR A 161 19.41 16.31 -11.63
CA TYR A 161 18.31 15.53 -11.03
C TYR A 161 17.02 15.61 -11.86
N ARG A 162 16.43 14.46 -12.19
CA ARG A 162 15.01 14.40 -12.57
C ARG A 162 14.18 14.17 -11.33
N LEU A 163 13.27 15.11 -11.06
CA LEU A 163 12.42 15.08 -9.87
C LEU A 163 10.98 14.75 -10.26
N ALA A 164 10.30 14.02 -9.38
CA ALA A 164 8.86 13.79 -9.48
C ALA A 164 8.24 13.69 -8.08
N GLU A 165 6.93 13.91 -8.00
CA GLU A 165 6.17 13.74 -6.76
C GLU A 165 4.83 13.06 -7.07
N ASN A 166 4.43 12.14 -6.19
CA ASN A 166 3.05 11.68 -6.09
C ASN A 166 2.44 12.07 -4.75
N CYS A 167 1.18 12.48 -4.76
CA CYS A 167 0.39 12.72 -3.55
C CYS A 167 -0.85 11.83 -3.55
N TYR A 168 -0.97 10.99 -2.53
CA TYR A 168 -2.17 10.20 -2.28
C TYR A 168 -2.91 10.69 -1.03
N TYR A 169 -4.24 10.59 -1.04
CA TYR A 169 -5.10 11.00 0.08
C TYR A 169 -6.13 9.90 0.36
N GLY A 170 -6.24 9.47 1.62
CA GLY A 170 -7.27 8.51 2.05
C GLY A 170 -6.78 7.45 3.06
N SER A 171 -6.03 6.47 2.58
CA SER A 171 -5.52 5.35 3.40
C SER A 171 -4.09 5.61 3.88
N ASN A 172 -3.74 5.03 5.04
CA ASN A 172 -2.35 4.93 5.51
C ASN A 172 -1.73 3.54 5.21
N GLN A 173 -2.45 2.67 4.51
CA GLN A 173 -1.99 1.33 4.18
C GLN A 173 -1.25 1.33 2.85
N ALA A 174 -0.03 0.78 2.82
CA ALA A 174 0.86 0.78 1.66
C ALA A 174 0.21 0.15 0.42
N MET A 175 -0.54 -0.94 0.60
CA MET A 175 -1.25 -1.61 -0.49
C MET A 175 -2.28 -0.69 -1.14
N ASP A 176 -3.06 0.05 -0.34
CA ASP A 176 -4.02 1.01 -0.85
C ASP A 176 -3.31 2.16 -1.57
N VAL A 177 -2.23 2.71 -1.00
CA VAL A 177 -1.44 3.78 -1.60
C VAL A 177 -0.93 3.38 -2.98
N VAL A 178 -0.17 2.27 -3.06
CA VAL A 178 0.52 1.85 -4.28
C VAL A 178 -0.48 1.45 -5.36
N ILE A 179 -1.47 0.62 -5.04
CA ILE A 179 -2.41 0.15 -6.08
C ILE A 179 -3.31 1.28 -6.56
N ARG A 180 -3.74 2.21 -5.70
CA ARG A 180 -4.56 3.35 -6.15
C ARG A 180 -3.78 4.31 -7.03
N LEU A 181 -2.52 4.59 -6.71
CA LEU A 181 -1.64 5.42 -7.54
C LEU A 181 -1.26 4.72 -8.86
N LEU A 182 -1.12 3.39 -8.87
CA LEU A 182 -0.94 2.63 -10.11
C LEU A 182 -2.21 2.62 -10.96
N ILE A 183 -3.39 2.39 -10.39
CA ILE A 183 -4.65 2.46 -11.15
C ILE A 183 -4.84 3.87 -11.70
N ASP A 184 -4.55 4.88 -10.88
CA ASP A 184 -4.58 6.30 -11.21
C ASP A 184 -5.94 6.79 -11.72
N GLU A 185 -7.00 6.32 -11.05
CA GLU A 185 -8.37 6.57 -11.49
C GLU A 185 -8.73 8.06 -11.38
N LYS A 186 -9.32 8.60 -12.46
CA LYS A 186 -9.67 10.03 -12.63
C LYS A 186 -8.48 10.97 -12.82
N VAL A 187 -7.30 10.45 -13.13
CA VAL A 187 -6.11 11.21 -13.52
C VAL A 187 -5.84 10.92 -15.01
N PRO A 188 -6.31 11.77 -15.95
CA PRO A 188 -6.32 11.44 -17.37
C PRO A 188 -4.94 11.16 -17.98
N ASP A 189 -3.90 11.80 -17.44
CA ASP A 189 -2.51 11.67 -17.91
C ASP A 189 -1.73 10.55 -17.20
N LEU A 190 -2.35 9.85 -16.23
CA LEU A 190 -1.76 8.77 -15.46
C LEU A 190 -0.41 9.15 -14.81
N GLY A 191 -0.26 10.42 -14.43
CA GLY A 191 1.00 10.98 -13.93
C GLY A 191 1.61 10.18 -12.77
N HIS A 192 0.79 9.68 -11.85
CA HIS A 192 1.29 8.92 -10.71
C HIS A 192 1.83 7.55 -11.12
N ARG A 193 1.11 6.86 -12.00
CA ARG A 193 1.56 5.58 -12.57
C ARG A 193 2.86 5.76 -13.35
N HIS A 194 2.96 6.80 -14.16
CA HIS A 194 4.16 7.09 -14.93
C HIS A 194 5.37 7.32 -14.03
N ASN A 195 5.20 8.03 -12.90
CA ASN A 195 6.28 8.21 -11.93
C ASN A 195 6.71 6.86 -11.28
N LEU A 196 5.75 6.05 -10.83
CA LEU A 196 6.02 4.75 -10.18
C LEU A 196 6.74 3.76 -11.12
N LEU A 197 6.45 3.82 -12.41
CA LEU A 197 6.99 2.92 -13.44
C LEU A 197 8.07 3.59 -14.31
N ASN A 198 8.57 4.77 -13.91
CA ASN A 198 9.60 5.48 -14.67
C ASN A 198 10.96 4.74 -14.57
N PRO A 199 11.57 4.31 -15.69
CA PRO A 199 12.87 3.63 -15.67
C PRO A 199 14.05 4.51 -15.23
N GLN A 200 13.90 5.84 -15.29
CA GLN A 200 14.95 6.81 -14.95
C GLN A 200 14.96 7.19 -13.48
N LEU A 201 13.88 6.93 -12.72
CA LEU A 201 13.83 7.25 -11.30
C LEU A 201 14.33 6.05 -10.50
N ASN A 202 15.17 6.31 -9.50
CA ASN A 202 15.89 5.27 -8.74
C ASN A 202 15.92 5.53 -7.23
N LEU A 203 15.63 6.77 -6.80
CA LEU A 203 15.53 7.15 -5.40
C LEU A 203 14.07 7.47 -5.05
N MET A 204 13.66 7.09 -3.84
CA MET A 204 12.31 7.36 -3.34
C MET A 204 12.36 7.79 -1.87
N GLY A 205 11.69 8.89 -1.56
CA GLY A 205 11.30 9.28 -0.21
C GLY A 205 9.80 9.10 -0.04
N VAL A 206 9.37 8.66 1.13
CA VAL A 206 7.94 8.43 1.43
C VAL A 206 7.61 9.01 2.79
N ALA A 207 6.46 9.68 2.88
CA ALA A 207 5.90 10.09 4.16
C ALA A 207 4.39 9.90 4.20
N ILE A 208 3.91 9.09 5.15
CA ILE A 208 2.49 8.92 5.46
C ILE A 208 2.17 9.70 6.73
N ARG A 209 1.28 10.70 6.65
CA ARG A 209 0.93 11.56 7.79
C ARG A 209 -0.58 11.74 7.94
N PRO A 210 -1.07 12.07 9.15
CA PRO A 210 -2.46 12.48 9.34
C PRO A 210 -2.81 13.69 8.48
N HIS A 211 -4.05 13.75 8.00
CA HIS A 211 -4.57 14.82 7.16
C HIS A 211 -5.92 15.30 7.71
N GLN A 212 -6.02 16.58 8.07
CA GLN A 212 -7.17 17.20 8.71
C GLN A 212 -8.29 17.52 7.71
N SER A 213 -8.78 16.48 7.04
CA SER A 213 -9.91 16.55 6.11
C SER A 213 -10.67 15.22 6.10
N VAL A 214 -11.64 15.09 5.18
CA VAL A 214 -12.33 13.82 4.89
C VAL A 214 -11.38 12.67 4.51
N TYR A 215 -10.16 12.98 4.05
CA TYR A 215 -9.18 11.98 3.66
C TYR A 215 -8.50 11.29 4.84
N ARG A 216 -8.41 11.93 6.01
CA ARG A 216 -7.75 11.43 7.25
C ARG A 216 -6.24 11.20 7.17
N HIS A 217 -5.70 10.79 6.02
CA HIS A 217 -4.27 10.59 5.79
C HIS A 217 -3.84 11.09 4.42
N THR A 218 -2.58 11.48 4.33
CA THR A 218 -1.87 11.71 3.07
C THR A 218 -0.61 10.87 3.01
N CYS A 219 -0.26 10.40 1.82
CA CYS A 219 1.04 9.82 1.52
C CYS A 219 1.69 10.66 0.42
N VAL A 220 2.87 11.21 0.71
CA VAL A 220 3.71 11.90 -0.28
C VAL A 220 4.84 10.95 -0.67
N GLN A 221 5.10 10.84 -1.98
CA GLN A 221 6.22 10.09 -2.54
C GLN A 221 7.05 11.05 -3.39
N ASP A 222 8.27 11.35 -2.95
CA ASP A 222 9.21 12.18 -3.70
C ASP A 222 10.25 11.28 -4.37
N PHE A 223 10.57 11.57 -5.63
CA PHE A 223 11.48 10.74 -6.43
C PHE A 223 12.64 11.56 -7.00
N ALA A 224 13.78 10.90 -7.18
CA ALA A 224 14.91 11.43 -7.92
C ALA A 224 15.64 10.36 -8.75
N THR A 225 16.39 10.78 -9.75
CA THR A 225 17.45 9.99 -10.39
C THR A 225 18.62 9.79 -9.42
N LEU A 226 19.35 8.68 -9.55
CA LEU A 226 20.73 8.61 -9.03
C LEU A 226 21.62 9.54 -9.89
N GLU A 227 22.61 10.18 -9.26
CA GLU A 227 23.70 10.88 -9.97
C GLU A 227 24.54 9.89 -10.79
#